data_AF-A0A4U1CNE4-F1
#
_entry.id   AF-A0A4U1CNE4-F1
#
_cell.length_a   1.000
_cell.length_b   1.000
_cell.length_c   1.000
_cell.angle_alpha   90.00
_cell.angle_beta   90.00
_cell.angle_gamma   90.00
#
_symmetry.space_group_name_H-M   'P 1'
#
loop_
_entity.id
_entity.type
_entity.pdbx_description
1 polymer ?
#
loop_
_entity_poly.entity_id
_entity_poly.type
_entity_poly.pdbx_seq_one_letter_code
_entity_poly.pdbx_strand_id
1 'polypeptide(L)'
;MKMKKLTYNSKLSALVMLCAVVMAFSACQKSTTFKDVILITGTEENKLVKFTVEGVPSSYAVTATATDKVQSEVSVSFEVDTTLVAAYNEEMSAKYFALPKGSYEMVGSNAVIKAGTNVSDAVTVYIRSVDKFVDGRTYILPVTIKNVSGSMSVLEASRTIYLKVARVIDFKSIDISNPNFYHPYAFAQPVNNVTKFTYEIKCYINDWHPGSNQISRLSNWGPVDESLPNLLRFGEAGSKINQLQWVSAEGSVFSKTEFATKTWYTISCVYDGSTYKMYVNGKFDSGFDGAGKVYQLGALEIGMSYSGYQTAQRFLGRVAEIRFWDRPLSPTEIQEGICGVDVAASGLVGYWKMNEGEGNTFFDRTGNGRNMVWPKSTIWNSDSFNKCAQ
;
A
#
# COMPACT_ATOMS: atom_id res chain seq x y z
N MET A 1 -2.74 68.11 24.50
CA MET A 1 -3.48 69.36 24.22
C MET A 1 -3.48 69.60 22.71
N LYS A 2 -4.68 69.51 22.10
CA LYS A 2 -5.17 69.98 20.78
C LYS A 2 -4.33 69.76 19.50
N MET A 3 -4.88 68.84 18.68
CA MET A 3 -4.80 68.74 17.22
C MET A 3 -5.17 70.05 16.48
N LYS A 4 -4.49 70.34 15.36
CA LYS A 4 -4.95 71.27 14.33
C LYS A 4 -5.64 70.50 13.18
N LYS A 5 -6.81 71.01 12.78
CA LYS A 5 -7.64 70.57 11.65
C LYS A 5 -6.96 70.87 10.30
N LEU A 6 -7.10 69.95 9.34
CA LEU A 6 -7.05 70.27 7.91
C LEU A 6 -8.47 70.19 7.33
N THR A 7 -8.87 71.24 6.64
CA THR A 7 -10.15 71.43 5.94
C THR A 7 -10.12 70.77 4.55
N TYR A 8 -11.15 69.96 4.24
CA TYR A 8 -11.34 69.30 2.95
C TYR A 8 -12.32 70.10 2.08
N ASN A 9 -12.02 70.24 0.79
CA ASN A 9 -12.65 71.18 -0.14
C ASN A 9 -13.89 70.54 -0.84
N SER A 10 -15.05 71.20 -0.78
CA SER A 10 -16.39 70.64 -1.02
C SER A 10 -16.86 70.52 -2.47
N LYS A 11 -15.95 70.59 -3.46
CA LYS A 11 -16.32 70.56 -4.90
C LYS A 11 -16.06 69.21 -5.60
N LEU A 12 -15.45 68.23 -4.93
CA LEU A 12 -15.21 66.90 -5.50
C LEU A 12 -16.38 65.92 -5.26
N SER A 13 -17.28 66.23 -4.33
CA SER A 13 -18.34 65.33 -3.87
C SER A 13 -19.55 65.24 -4.81
N ALA A 14 -19.76 66.25 -5.67
CA ALA A 14 -20.95 66.30 -6.53
C ALA A 14 -20.79 65.51 -7.85
N LEU A 15 -19.56 65.29 -8.31
CA LEU A 15 -19.30 64.57 -9.57
C LEU A 15 -19.26 63.03 -9.38
N VAL A 16 -18.89 62.57 -8.18
CA VAL A 16 -18.87 61.14 -7.83
C VAL A 16 -20.27 60.61 -7.51
N MET A 17 -21.18 61.47 -7.05
CA MET A 17 -22.53 61.07 -6.66
C MET A 17 -23.49 60.89 -7.84
N LEU A 18 -23.19 61.43 -9.03
CA LEU A 18 -24.01 61.25 -10.23
C LEU A 18 -23.65 59.97 -11.03
N CYS A 19 -22.40 59.47 -10.92
CA CYS A 19 -22.00 58.19 -11.52
C CYS A 19 -22.43 56.96 -10.69
N ALA A 20 -22.76 57.15 -9.41
CA ALA A 20 -23.19 56.06 -8.53
C ALA A 20 -24.68 55.68 -8.72
N VAL A 21 -25.50 56.53 -9.34
CA VAL A 21 -26.94 56.27 -9.54
C VAL A 21 -27.24 55.58 -10.88
N VAL A 22 -26.32 55.61 -11.84
CA VAL A 22 -26.50 54.95 -13.16
C VAL A 22 -26.01 53.49 -13.18
N MET A 23 -25.24 53.05 -12.17
CA MET A 23 -24.86 51.62 -12.02
C MET A 23 -25.86 50.79 -11.20
N ALA A 24 -27.06 51.31 -10.93
CA ALA A 24 -28.09 50.60 -10.17
C ALA A 24 -28.98 49.65 -11.00
N PHE A 25 -28.79 49.53 -12.33
CA PHE A 25 -29.62 48.65 -13.16
C PHE A 25 -28.81 47.90 -14.21
N SER A 26 -27.95 46.96 -13.79
CA SER A 26 -27.50 45.82 -14.63
C SER A 26 -26.80 44.71 -13.83
N ALA A 27 -27.06 44.59 -12.52
CA ALA A 27 -26.72 43.37 -11.79
C ALA A 27 -27.88 42.39 -11.93
N CYS A 28 -28.01 41.79 -13.12
CA CYS A 28 -28.79 40.57 -13.26
C CYS A 28 -28.00 39.48 -12.53
N GLN A 29 -28.20 39.35 -11.20
CA GLN A 29 -27.83 38.14 -10.49
C GLN A 29 -28.60 37.03 -11.20
N LYS A 30 -27.91 36.25 -12.05
CA LYS A 30 -28.42 34.96 -12.48
C LYS A 30 -28.69 34.21 -11.18
N SER A 31 -29.97 34.14 -10.82
CA SER A 31 -30.45 33.23 -9.80
C SER A 31 -29.94 31.85 -10.19
N THR A 32 -28.93 31.36 -9.49
CA THR A 32 -28.45 30.00 -9.66
C THR A 32 -29.59 29.11 -9.17
N THR A 33 -30.42 28.64 -10.10
CA THR A 33 -31.50 27.73 -9.76
C THR A 33 -30.86 26.41 -9.38
N PHE A 34 -30.75 26.14 -8.07
CA PHE A 34 -30.35 24.84 -7.58
C PHE A 34 -31.45 23.86 -7.98
N LYS A 35 -31.11 22.92 -8.87
CA LYS A 35 -31.98 21.80 -9.21
C LYS A 35 -31.63 20.67 -8.27
N ASP A 36 -32.65 20.02 -7.72
CA ASP A 36 -32.44 18.80 -6.97
C ASP A 36 -31.91 17.70 -7.87
N VAL A 37 -30.93 16.97 -7.36
CA VAL A 37 -30.20 15.93 -8.10
C VAL A 37 -30.15 14.63 -7.31
N ILE A 38 -29.91 13.54 -8.01
CA ILE A 38 -29.63 12.23 -7.43
C ILE A 38 -28.11 11.99 -7.43
N LEU A 39 -27.59 11.43 -6.36
CA LEU A 39 -26.22 10.97 -6.24
C LEU A 39 -26.17 9.60 -5.55
N ILE A 40 -25.04 8.89 -5.66
CA ILE A 40 -24.79 7.75 -4.78
C ILE A 40 -24.44 8.27 -3.39
N THR A 41 -25.13 7.77 -2.36
CA THR A 41 -24.95 8.20 -0.97
C THR A 41 -23.48 8.10 -0.53
N GLY A 42 -22.94 9.17 0.06
CA GLY A 42 -21.57 9.25 0.59
C GLY A 42 -20.51 9.68 -0.43
N THR A 43 -20.82 9.69 -1.72
CA THR A 43 -19.85 10.09 -2.77
C THR A 43 -19.61 11.60 -2.83
N GLU A 44 -20.44 12.39 -2.16
CA GLU A 44 -20.23 13.81 -1.88
C GLU A 44 -19.01 14.08 -0.98
N GLU A 45 -18.61 13.10 -0.17
CA GLU A 45 -17.39 13.17 0.65
C GLU A 45 -16.21 12.55 -0.07
N ASN A 46 -16.35 11.29 -0.51
CA ASN A 46 -15.31 10.55 -1.20
C ASN A 46 -15.91 9.44 -2.08
N LYS A 47 -15.56 9.43 -3.36
CA LYS A 47 -16.02 8.38 -4.29
C LYS A 47 -15.32 7.05 -4.06
N LEU A 48 -14.13 7.02 -3.45
CA LEU A 48 -13.38 5.79 -3.16
C LEU A 48 -13.62 5.35 -1.73
N VAL A 49 -14.40 4.29 -1.56
CA VAL A 49 -14.82 3.81 -0.25
C VAL A 49 -14.18 2.47 0.06
N LYS A 50 -13.59 2.34 1.25
CA LYS A 50 -13.00 1.08 1.71
C LYS A 50 -14.11 0.06 1.98
N PHE A 51 -14.01 -1.10 1.34
CA PHE A 51 -14.84 -2.27 1.58
C PHE A 51 -13.97 -3.39 2.16
N THR A 52 -14.05 -3.59 3.48
CA THR A 52 -13.30 -4.63 4.19
C THR A 52 -13.93 -6.02 3.95
N VAL A 53 -13.10 -6.99 3.56
CA VAL A 53 -13.48 -8.39 3.33
C VAL A 53 -12.64 -9.27 4.26
N GLU A 54 -13.22 -9.66 5.38
CA GLU A 54 -12.59 -10.57 6.36
C GLU A 54 -12.85 -12.05 6.05
N GLY A 55 -13.85 -12.33 5.21
CA GLY A 55 -14.23 -13.65 4.74
C GLY A 55 -15.23 -13.55 3.60
N VAL A 56 -15.51 -14.67 2.93
CA VAL A 56 -16.52 -14.74 1.88
C VAL A 56 -17.69 -15.64 2.31
N PRO A 57 -18.95 -15.23 2.07
CA PRO A 57 -19.35 -13.98 1.43
C PRO A 57 -19.18 -12.76 2.35
N SER A 58 -18.83 -11.62 1.77
CA SER A 58 -18.90 -10.29 2.40
C SER A 58 -19.75 -9.36 1.55
N SER A 59 -20.46 -8.41 2.15
CA SER A 59 -21.43 -7.57 1.44
C SER A 59 -21.25 -6.07 1.73
N TYR A 60 -21.60 -5.25 0.74
CA TYR A 60 -21.66 -3.80 0.84
C TYR A 60 -22.99 -3.30 0.26
N ALA A 61 -23.73 -2.49 1.03
CA ALA A 61 -24.98 -1.89 0.60
C ALA A 61 -24.72 -0.55 -0.11
N VAL A 62 -25.36 -0.34 -1.26
CA VAL A 62 -25.27 0.90 -2.04
C VAL A 62 -26.67 1.50 -2.14
N THR A 63 -26.78 2.78 -1.84
CA THR A 63 -28.03 3.57 -1.89
C THR A 63 -27.83 4.82 -2.73
N ALA A 64 -28.93 5.40 -3.21
CA ALA A 64 -28.94 6.73 -3.81
C ALA A 64 -29.59 7.75 -2.87
N THR A 65 -29.08 8.98 -2.91
CA THR A 65 -29.61 10.13 -2.17
C THR A 65 -30.09 11.18 -3.16
N ALA A 66 -31.31 11.67 -2.97
CA ALA A 66 -31.79 12.93 -3.52
C ALA A 66 -31.36 14.09 -2.61
N THR A 67 -31.00 15.23 -3.19
CA THR A 67 -30.59 16.42 -2.40
C THR A 67 -31.72 17.01 -1.55
N ASP A 68 -32.98 16.70 -1.88
CA ASP A 68 -34.15 16.99 -1.06
C ASP A 68 -35.17 15.82 -1.15
N LYS A 69 -36.21 15.87 -0.32
CA LYS A 69 -37.29 14.89 -0.32
C LYS A 69 -38.03 14.88 -1.65
N VAL A 70 -38.17 13.69 -2.23
CA VAL A 70 -38.90 13.52 -3.49
C VAL A 70 -40.41 13.59 -3.26
N GLN A 71 -41.14 14.25 -4.15
CA GLN A 71 -42.61 14.39 -4.04
C GLN A 71 -43.36 13.15 -4.55
N SER A 72 -42.71 12.34 -5.38
CA SER A 72 -43.20 11.08 -5.94
C SER A 72 -42.07 10.05 -5.91
N GLU A 73 -42.41 8.77 -5.99
CA GLU A 73 -41.39 7.72 -6.02
C GLU A 73 -40.39 7.91 -7.17
N VAL A 74 -39.11 7.74 -6.88
CA VAL A 74 -38.01 7.80 -7.85
C VAL A 74 -37.29 6.45 -7.84
N SER A 75 -37.40 5.72 -8.95
CA SER A 75 -36.63 4.51 -9.20
C SER A 75 -35.24 4.86 -9.72
N VAL A 76 -34.22 4.30 -9.09
CA VAL A 76 -32.81 4.44 -9.44
C VAL A 76 -32.26 3.07 -9.78
N SER A 77 -31.74 2.89 -10.98
CA SER A 77 -31.09 1.65 -11.40
C SER A 77 -29.57 1.76 -11.29
N PHE A 78 -28.94 0.70 -10.81
CA PHE A 78 -27.50 0.60 -10.62
C PHE A 78 -26.93 -0.48 -11.54
N GLU A 79 -25.65 -0.34 -11.87
CA GLU A 79 -24.87 -1.42 -12.45
C GLU A 79 -23.43 -1.40 -11.95
N VAL A 80 -22.78 -2.56 -12.01
CA VAL A 80 -21.32 -2.64 -11.89
C VAL A 80 -20.71 -2.40 -13.26
N ASP A 81 -19.83 -1.40 -13.36
CA ASP A 81 -19.11 -1.10 -14.59
C ASP A 81 -17.59 -1.07 -14.34
N THR A 82 -16.95 -2.21 -14.55
CA THR A 82 -15.49 -2.36 -14.37
C THR A 82 -14.67 -1.60 -15.42
N THR A 83 -15.28 -1.12 -16.50
CA THR A 83 -14.55 -0.35 -17.52
C THR A 83 -14.12 1.03 -17.02
N LEU A 84 -14.80 1.55 -15.98
CA LEU A 84 -14.49 2.84 -15.35
C LEU A 84 -13.17 2.86 -14.57
N VAL A 85 -12.58 1.70 -14.27
CA VAL A 85 -11.34 1.62 -13.47
C VAL A 85 -10.16 2.30 -14.17
N ALA A 86 -10.05 2.18 -15.49
CA ALA A 86 -8.97 2.80 -16.24
C ALA A 86 -9.03 4.34 -16.16
N ALA A 87 -10.23 4.90 -16.38
CA ALA A 87 -10.47 6.34 -16.26
C ALA A 87 -10.20 6.85 -14.84
N TYR A 88 -10.66 6.12 -13.81
CA TYR A 88 -10.38 6.47 -12.42
C TYR A 88 -8.88 6.48 -12.10
N ASN A 89 -8.12 5.49 -12.59
CA ASN A 89 -6.69 5.44 -12.41
C ASN A 89 -5.96 6.62 -13.08
N GLU A 90 -6.39 7.02 -14.28
CA GLU A 90 -5.85 8.18 -14.99
C GLU A 90 -6.14 9.48 -14.22
N GLU A 91 -7.39 9.70 -13.82
CA GLU A 91 -7.82 10.88 -13.04
C GLU A 91 -7.03 11.01 -11.73
N MET A 92 -6.85 9.89 -11.02
CA MET A 92 -6.27 9.87 -9.68
C MET A 92 -4.77 9.59 -9.65
N SER A 93 -4.13 9.40 -10.81
CA SER A 93 -2.75 8.89 -10.90
C SER A 93 -2.53 7.62 -10.05
N ALA A 94 -3.52 6.73 -10.05
CA ALA A 94 -3.57 5.51 -9.26
C ALA A 94 -3.29 4.25 -10.10
N LYS A 95 -3.13 3.10 -9.44
CA LYS A 95 -2.83 1.80 -10.08
C LYS A 95 -3.73 0.68 -9.55
N TYR A 96 -5.04 0.92 -9.51
CA TYR A 96 -6.02 -0.08 -9.11
C TYR A 96 -6.33 -1.07 -10.23
N PHE A 97 -6.77 -2.26 -9.85
CA PHE A 97 -7.25 -3.29 -10.78
C PHE A 97 -8.76 -3.42 -10.69
N ALA A 98 -9.40 -3.71 -11.82
CA ALA A 98 -10.80 -4.11 -11.83
C ALA A 98 -10.95 -5.45 -11.11
N LEU A 99 -11.95 -5.54 -10.24
CA LEU A 99 -12.26 -6.76 -9.53
C LEU A 99 -12.51 -7.93 -10.51
N PRO A 100 -11.95 -9.13 -10.31
CA PRO A 100 -12.05 -10.22 -11.28
C PRO A 100 -13.49 -10.68 -11.52
N LYS A 101 -13.88 -10.86 -12.79
CA LYS A 101 -15.22 -11.36 -13.13
C LYS A 101 -15.49 -12.74 -12.47
N GLY A 102 -16.67 -12.86 -11.86
CA GLY A 102 -17.10 -14.05 -11.12
C GLY A 102 -16.66 -14.08 -9.66
N SER A 103 -15.93 -13.08 -9.17
CA SER A 103 -15.60 -12.96 -7.75
C SER A 103 -16.67 -12.18 -6.95
N TYR A 104 -17.58 -11.52 -7.65
CA TYR A 104 -18.60 -10.65 -7.08
C TYR A 104 -19.96 -10.86 -7.73
N GLU A 105 -21.01 -10.42 -7.03
CA GLU A 105 -22.39 -10.45 -7.47
C GLU A 105 -23.10 -9.19 -6.98
N MET A 106 -23.94 -8.57 -7.81
CA MET A 106 -24.84 -7.50 -7.38
C MET A 106 -26.24 -8.07 -7.28
N VAL A 107 -26.80 -8.08 -6.07
CA VAL A 107 -28.16 -8.54 -5.77
C VAL A 107 -29.06 -7.32 -5.66
N GLY A 108 -30.11 -7.31 -6.47
CA GLY A 108 -30.87 -6.10 -6.77
C GLY A 108 -30.12 -5.22 -7.77
N SER A 109 -30.86 -4.54 -8.64
CA SER A 109 -30.31 -3.57 -9.59
C SER A 109 -31.15 -2.31 -9.68
N ASN A 110 -32.23 -2.23 -8.90
CA ASN A 110 -33.13 -1.10 -8.82
C ASN A 110 -33.38 -0.81 -7.34
N ALA A 111 -33.34 0.46 -6.98
CA ALA A 111 -33.72 0.98 -5.69
C ALA A 111 -34.78 2.07 -5.87
N VAL A 112 -35.56 2.35 -4.83
CA VAL A 112 -36.66 3.31 -4.84
C VAL A 112 -36.47 4.31 -3.69
N ILE A 113 -36.42 5.59 -4.04
CA ILE A 113 -36.62 6.69 -3.09
C ILE A 113 -38.12 6.89 -2.96
N LYS A 114 -38.68 6.63 -1.79
CA LYS A 114 -40.12 6.76 -1.54
C LYS A 114 -40.52 8.22 -1.46
N ALA A 115 -41.75 8.54 -1.89
CA ALA A 115 -42.33 9.87 -1.72
C ALA A 115 -42.22 10.35 -0.25
N GLY A 116 -41.80 11.59 -0.05
CA GLY A 116 -41.56 12.20 1.25
C GLY A 116 -40.22 11.83 1.91
N THR A 117 -39.38 11.04 1.24
CA THR A 117 -38.03 10.66 1.68
C THR A 117 -36.98 11.10 0.66
N ASN A 118 -35.70 11.00 1.01
CA ASN A 118 -34.60 11.41 0.15
C ASN A 118 -33.51 10.34 -0.02
N VAL A 119 -33.65 9.15 0.57
CA VAL A 119 -32.70 8.04 0.42
C VAL A 119 -33.45 6.81 -0.06
N SER A 120 -32.86 6.07 -0.99
CA SER A 120 -33.46 4.84 -1.52
C SER A 120 -33.33 3.67 -0.53
N ASP A 121 -34.05 2.59 -0.78
CA ASP A 121 -33.60 1.27 -0.31
C ASP A 121 -32.25 0.88 -0.95
N ALA A 122 -31.66 -0.22 -0.52
CA ALA A 122 -30.30 -0.59 -0.92
C ALA A 122 -30.29 -1.67 -2.01
N VAL A 123 -29.40 -1.52 -2.99
CA VAL A 123 -28.86 -2.66 -3.75
C VAL A 123 -27.63 -3.18 -3.01
N THR A 124 -27.35 -4.49 -3.10
CA THR A 124 -26.25 -5.10 -2.35
C THR A 124 -25.22 -5.71 -3.28
N VAL A 125 -23.96 -5.33 -3.10
CA VAL A 125 -22.82 -6.00 -3.72
C VAL A 125 -22.30 -7.06 -2.77
N TYR A 126 -22.05 -8.26 -3.27
CA TYR A 126 -21.38 -9.34 -2.56
C TYR A 126 -20.03 -9.65 -3.19
N ILE A 127 -19.01 -9.87 -2.36
CA ILE A 127 -17.81 -10.62 -2.74
C ILE A 127 -18.08 -12.09 -2.39
N ARG A 128 -18.04 -12.95 -3.41
CA ARG A 128 -18.38 -14.38 -3.32
C ARG A 128 -17.16 -15.28 -3.28
N SER A 129 -16.05 -14.86 -3.89
CA SER A 129 -14.79 -15.61 -3.92
C SER A 129 -13.61 -14.64 -4.03
N VAL A 130 -12.45 -15.06 -3.52
CA VAL A 130 -11.18 -14.34 -3.66
C VAL A 130 -10.14 -15.15 -4.46
N ASP A 131 -10.51 -16.29 -5.02
CA ASP A 131 -9.57 -17.26 -5.62
C ASP A 131 -8.86 -16.71 -6.87
N LYS A 132 -9.48 -15.73 -7.53
CA LYS A 132 -8.93 -15.07 -8.73
C LYS A 132 -8.14 -13.80 -8.39
N PHE A 133 -8.01 -13.45 -7.12
CA PHE A 133 -7.25 -12.28 -6.73
C PHE A 133 -5.77 -12.61 -6.85
N VAL A 134 -5.02 -11.66 -7.40
CA VAL A 134 -3.57 -11.74 -7.49
C VAL A 134 -2.99 -10.96 -6.32
N ASP A 135 -2.06 -11.56 -5.60
CA ASP A 135 -1.37 -10.90 -4.49
C ASP A 135 -0.66 -9.62 -4.96
N GLY A 136 -0.65 -8.61 -4.09
CA GLY A 136 -0.10 -7.29 -4.41
C GLY A 136 -0.93 -6.42 -5.34
N ARG A 137 -2.04 -6.92 -5.90
CA ARG A 137 -3.00 -6.09 -6.64
C ARG A 137 -4.06 -5.53 -5.71
N THR A 138 -4.27 -4.22 -5.78
CA THR A 138 -5.35 -3.55 -5.07
C THR A 138 -6.55 -3.38 -6.00
N TYR A 139 -7.70 -3.92 -5.61
CA TYR A 139 -8.87 -3.98 -6.47
C TYR A 139 -9.92 -2.93 -6.10
N ILE A 140 -10.56 -2.36 -7.12
CA ILE A 140 -11.75 -1.52 -6.96
C ILE A 140 -12.91 -2.09 -7.79
N LEU A 141 -14.13 -1.92 -7.28
CA LEU A 141 -15.37 -2.29 -7.97
C LEU A 141 -16.25 -1.04 -8.11
N PRO A 142 -16.33 -0.47 -9.33
CA PRO A 142 -17.22 0.67 -9.58
C PRO A 142 -18.68 0.23 -9.61
N VAL A 143 -19.53 0.90 -8.84
CA VAL A 143 -21.00 0.80 -8.93
C VAL A 143 -21.51 2.17 -9.35
N THR A 144 -22.28 2.22 -10.43
CA THR A 144 -22.73 3.46 -11.08
C THR A 144 -24.24 3.50 -11.19
N ILE A 145 -24.81 4.71 -11.07
CA ILE A 145 -26.21 4.94 -11.43
C ILE A 145 -26.33 4.85 -12.95
N LYS A 146 -27.17 3.92 -13.44
CA LYS A 146 -27.45 3.73 -14.86
C LYS A 146 -28.57 4.63 -15.34
N ASN A 147 -29.73 4.57 -14.69
CA ASN A 147 -30.91 5.37 -15.00
C ASN A 147 -31.62 5.83 -13.73
N VAL A 148 -32.29 6.97 -13.82
CA VAL A 148 -33.20 7.51 -12.81
C VAL A 148 -34.55 7.78 -13.49
N SER A 149 -35.65 7.36 -12.87
CA SER A 149 -36.99 7.67 -13.37
C SER A 149 -37.39 9.12 -13.07
N GLY A 150 -38.25 9.71 -13.89
CA GLY A 150 -38.75 11.06 -13.67
C GLY A 150 -37.82 12.14 -14.25
N SER A 151 -37.88 13.35 -13.68
CA SER A 151 -37.20 14.54 -14.22
C SER A 151 -35.92 14.93 -13.50
N MET A 152 -35.57 14.24 -12.41
CA MET A 152 -34.35 14.53 -11.65
C MET A 152 -33.13 14.06 -12.42
N SER A 153 -32.10 14.91 -12.47
CA SER A 153 -30.80 14.56 -13.06
C SER A 153 -29.87 13.90 -12.03
N VAL A 154 -28.94 13.09 -12.52
CA VAL A 154 -27.84 12.57 -11.68
C VAL A 154 -26.74 13.63 -11.60
N LEU A 155 -26.15 13.82 -10.43
CA LEU A 155 -24.93 14.59 -10.27
C LEU A 155 -23.76 13.78 -10.82
N GLU A 156 -23.25 14.12 -12.01
CA GLU A 156 -22.21 13.33 -12.70
C GLU A 156 -20.95 13.10 -11.86
N ALA A 157 -20.54 14.12 -11.08
CA ALA A 157 -19.42 13.97 -10.16
C ALA A 157 -19.66 12.87 -9.11
N SER A 158 -20.92 12.57 -8.76
CA SER A 158 -21.31 11.64 -7.69
C SER A 158 -22.13 10.46 -8.23
N ARG A 159 -22.02 10.17 -9.54
CA ARG A 159 -22.72 9.07 -10.22
C ARG A 159 -22.18 7.69 -9.83
N THR A 160 -20.90 7.61 -9.49
CA THR A 160 -20.17 6.35 -9.30
C THR A 160 -19.48 6.31 -7.95
N ILE A 161 -19.68 5.21 -7.22
CA ILE A 161 -18.90 4.83 -6.05
C ILE A 161 -17.89 3.74 -6.45
N TYR A 162 -16.66 3.87 -5.99
CA TYR A 162 -15.58 2.91 -6.20
C TYR A 162 -15.32 2.17 -4.89
N LEU A 163 -15.78 0.93 -4.80
CA LEU A 163 -15.56 0.09 -3.62
C LEU A 163 -14.14 -0.49 -3.67
N LYS A 164 -13.23 0.06 -2.87
CA LYS A 164 -11.86 -0.44 -2.70
C LYS A 164 -11.87 -1.66 -1.80
N VAL A 165 -11.66 -2.84 -2.39
CA VAL A 165 -11.66 -4.10 -1.66
C VAL A 165 -10.37 -4.22 -0.85
N ALA A 166 -10.52 -4.19 0.47
CA ALA A 166 -9.44 -4.36 1.42
C ALA A 166 -9.59 -5.73 2.10
N ARG A 167 -8.54 -6.55 2.11
CA ARG A 167 -8.60 -7.94 2.60
C ARG A 167 -7.54 -8.22 3.63
N VAL A 168 -7.81 -9.17 4.52
CA VAL A 168 -6.78 -9.74 5.38
C VAL A 168 -6.24 -11.00 4.74
N ILE A 169 -4.94 -11.02 4.46
CA ILE A 169 -4.24 -12.17 3.90
C ILE A 169 -3.60 -12.93 5.06
N ASP A 170 -4.01 -14.17 5.26
CA ASP A 170 -3.31 -15.13 6.11
C ASP A 170 -2.15 -15.76 5.33
N PHE A 171 -0.99 -15.93 5.97
CA PHE A 171 0.17 -16.57 5.35
C PHE A 171 0.89 -17.53 6.31
N LYS A 172 1.66 -18.46 5.75
CA LYS A 172 2.62 -19.26 6.53
C LYS A 172 3.97 -18.57 6.55
N SER A 173 4.77 -18.81 7.57
CA SER A 173 6.12 -18.27 7.67
C SER A 173 7.11 -19.34 8.13
N ILE A 174 8.38 -19.14 7.81
CA ILE A 174 9.44 -20.04 8.25
C ILE A 174 10.12 -19.53 9.52
N ASP A 175 10.34 -20.43 10.49
CA ASP A 175 11.14 -20.14 11.68
C ASP A 175 12.61 -20.47 11.43
N ILE A 176 13.46 -19.46 11.66
CA ILE A 176 14.90 -19.53 11.44
C ILE A 176 15.69 -19.45 12.75
N SER A 177 15.01 -19.62 13.90
CA SER A 177 15.60 -19.54 15.25
C SER A 177 16.60 -20.66 15.55
N ASN A 178 16.57 -21.73 14.77
CA ASN A 178 17.50 -22.85 14.91
C ASN A 178 18.92 -22.38 14.53
N PRO A 179 19.94 -22.54 15.39
CA PRO A 179 21.32 -22.21 15.06
C PRO A 179 21.88 -22.97 13.86
N ASN A 180 21.21 -24.05 13.43
CA ASN A 180 21.56 -24.78 12.22
C ASN A 180 20.84 -24.25 10.98
N PHE A 181 19.98 -23.22 11.08
CA PHE A 181 19.30 -22.57 9.97
C PHE A 181 20.17 -21.44 9.42
N TYR A 182 21.20 -21.83 8.67
CA TYR A 182 22.07 -20.93 7.95
C TYR A 182 22.54 -21.61 6.67
N HIS A 183 22.44 -20.90 5.55
CA HIS A 183 23.00 -21.36 4.28
C HIS A 183 23.12 -20.19 3.32
N PRO A 184 24.28 -19.99 2.68
CA PRO A 184 24.36 -19.13 1.52
C PRO A 184 23.74 -19.86 0.31
N TYR A 185 22.74 -19.24 -0.29
CA TYR A 185 22.08 -19.70 -1.51
C TYR A 185 22.74 -19.00 -2.71
N ALA A 186 23.76 -19.64 -3.28
CA ALA A 186 24.37 -19.17 -4.53
C ALA A 186 23.40 -19.36 -5.70
N PHE A 187 23.20 -18.29 -6.48
CA PHE A 187 22.34 -18.34 -7.65
C PHE A 187 23.14 -18.81 -8.86
N ALA A 188 22.62 -19.80 -9.58
CA ALA A 188 23.24 -20.31 -10.81
C ALA A 188 23.42 -19.22 -11.88
N GLN A 189 22.54 -18.21 -11.88
CA GLN A 189 22.58 -17.05 -12.76
C GLN A 189 22.63 -15.76 -11.92
N PRO A 190 23.85 -15.28 -11.56
CA PRO A 190 24.01 -14.06 -10.79
C PRO A 190 23.56 -12.84 -11.60
N VAL A 191 23.02 -11.83 -10.92
CA VAL A 191 22.76 -10.53 -11.55
C VAL A 191 23.97 -9.63 -11.34
N ASN A 192 24.67 -9.33 -12.44
CA ASN A 192 25.84 -8.48 -12.45
C ASN A 192 25.46 -7.01 -12.70
N ASN A 193 26.40 -6.10 -12.42
CA ASN A 193 26.26 -4.67 -12.72
C ASN A 193 25.00 -4.03 -12.10
N VAL A 194 24.66 -4.44 -10.89
CA VAL A 194 23.53 -3.88 -10.14
C VAL A 194 23.94 -2.49 -9.65
N THR A 195 23.56 -1.46 -10.40
CA THR A 195 23.85 -0.05 -10.07
C THR A 195 22.80 0.56 -9.14
N LYS A 196 21.63 -0.07 -9.05
CA LYS A 196 20.49 0.31 -8.19
C LYS A 196 19.73 -0.95 -7.81
N PHE A 197 19.07 -0.96 -6.64
CA PHE A 197 18.24 -2.08 -6.23
C PHE A 197 17.25 -1.71 -5.13
N THR A 198 16.30 -2.61 -4.88
CA THR A 198 15.58 -2.67 -3.62
C THR A 198 15.62 -4.10 -3.09
N TYR A 199 16.04 -4.29 -1.85
CA TYR A 199 15.92 -5.56 -1.13
C TYR A 199 14.84 -5.43 -0.07
N GLU A 200 13.93 -6.40 0.00
CA GLU A 200 12.86 -6.40 1.00
C GLU A 200 12.81 -7.74 1.74
N ILE A 201 12.51 -7.70 3.03
CA ILE A 201 12.29 -8.89 3.87
C ILE A 201 11.26 -8.57 4.94
N LYS A 202 10.33 -9.50 5.19
CA LYS A 202 9.55 -9.49 6.41
C LYS A 202 10.23 -10.30 7.49
N CYS A 203 10.27 -9.75 8.70
CA CYS A 203 10.75 -10.46 9.87
C CYS A 203 9.78 -10.34 11.04
N TYR A 204 9.77 -11.39 11.86
CA TYR A 204 9.04 -11.48 13.13
C TYR A 204 10.03 -11.92 14.19
N ILE A 205 10.32 -11.05 15.15
CA ILE A 205 11.29 -11.33 16.19
C ILE A 205 10.58 -12.15 17.28
N ASN A 206 11.00 -13.40 17.49
CA ASN A 206 10.46 -14.23 18.56
C ASN A 206 10.97 -13.76 19.92
N ASP A 207 12.27 -13.52 20.02
CA ASP A 207 12.96 -13.06 21.22
C ASP A 207 14.30 -12.42 20.82
N TRP A 208 14.96 -11.73 21.75
CA TRP A 208 16.32 -11.24 21.55
C TRP A 208 17.35 -12.23 22.09
N HIS A 209 18.57 -12.21 21.52
CA HIS A 209 19.60 -13.19 21.88
C HIS A 209 19.95 -13.10 23.38
N PRO A 210 19.90 -14.23 24.14
CA PRO A 210 20.26 -14.23 25.55
C PRO A 210 21.79 -14.21 25.71
N GLY A 211 22.34 -13.18 26.36
CA GLY A 211 23.77 -13.12 26.70
C GLY A 211 24.42 -11.75 26.48
N SER A 212 25.74 -11.69 26.66
CA SER A 212 26.54 -10.47 26.43
C SER A 212 26.76 -10.17 24.95
N ASN A 213 26.74 -11.20 24.09
CA ASN A 213 26.68 -11.01 22.64
C ASN A 213 25.21 -10.80 22.22
N GLN A 214 24.90 -9.59 21.79
CA GLN A 214 23.56 -9.15 21.43
C GLN A 214 23.32 -9.19 19.91
N ILE A 215 24.34 -9.55 19.13
CA ILE A 215 24.28 -9.52 17.67
C ILE A 215 23.31 -10.59 17.18
N SER A 216 22.37 -10.22 16.30
CA SER A 216 21.49 -11.17 15.62
C SER A 216 21.50 -10.90 14.11
N ARG A 217 22.06 -11.80 13.30
CA ARG A 217 22.13 -11.63 11.83
C ARG A 217 20.85 -12.15 11.17
N LEU A 218 20.16 -11.26 10.47
CA LEU A 218 18.89 -11.55 9.81
C LEU A 218 19.13 -12.11 8.40
N SER A 219 19.87 -11.38 7.57
CA SER A 219 20.09 -11.74 6.17
C SER A 219 21.27 -10.99 5.58
N ASN A 220 21.90 -11.57 4.56
CA ASN A 220 22.96 -10.96 3.75
C ASN A 220 22.69 -11.22 2.26
N TRP A 221 22.98 -10.26 1.38
CA TRP A 221 22.93 -10.44 -0.07
C TRP A 221 24.11 -9.76 -0.74
N GLY A 222 24.59 -10.33 -1.84
CA GLY A 222 25.77 -9.82 -2.52
C GLY A 222 26.42 -10.88 -3.41
N PRO A 223 27.71 -10.72 -3.74
CA PRO A 223 28.47 -11.75 -4.45
C PRO A 223 28.71 -12.97 -3.55
N VAL A 224 28.90 -14.14 -4.18
CA VAL A 224 29.13 -15.42 -3.48
C VAL A 224 30.40 -15.40 -2.61
N ASP A 225 31.40 -14.63 -3.02
CA ASP A 225 32.67 -14.48 -2.32
C ASP A 225 32.64 -13.44 -1.18
N GLU A 226 31.47 -12.85 -0.91
CA GLU A 226 31.25 -11.82 0.09
C GLU A 226 32.15 -10.57 -0.06
N SER A 227 32.68 -10.30 -1.27
CA SER A 227 33.56 -9.14 -1.51
C SER A 227 32.85 -7.79 -1.35
N LEU A 228 31.54 -7.73 -1.60
CA LEU A 228 30.69 -6.53 -1.50
C LEU A 228 29.32 -6.87 -0.91
N PRO A 229 29.24 -7.33 0.36
CA PRO A 229 28.01 -7.80 0.94
C PRO A 229 27.13 -6.63 1.38
N ASN A 230 25.83 -6.87 1.39
CA ASN A 230 24.86 -6.06 2.11
C ASN A 230 24.25 -6.90 3.22
N LEU A 231 24.35 -6.44 4.46
CA LEU A 231 23.99 -7.22 5.65
C LEU A 231 22.93 -6.49 6.47
N LEU A 232 21.95 -7.25 6.94
CA LEU A 232 21.02 -6.88 8.00
C LEU A 232 21.35 -7.63 9.29
N ARG A 233 21.57 -6.88 10.37
CA ARG A 233 21.75 -7.45 11.72
C ARG A 233 21.25 -6.51 12.81
N PHE A 234 20.94 -7.06 13.97
CA PHE A 234 20.58 -6.30 15.17
C PHE A 234 21.70 -6.31 16.20
N GLY A 235 21.72 -5.32 17.11
CA GLY A 235 22.49 -5.37 18.37
C GLY A 235 24.01 -5.25 18.24
N GLU A 236 24.51 -4.53 17.24
CA GLU A 236 25.96 -4.34 16.99
C GLU A 236 26.45 -2.94 17.43
N ALA A 237 27.74 -2.81 17.76
CA ALA A 237 28.46 -1.53 17.90
C ALA A 237 27.86 -0.57 18.95
N GLY A 238 27.31 -1.12 20.03
CA GLY A 238 26.70 -0.33 21.10
C GLY A 238 25.29 0.20 20.76
N SER A 239 24.71 -0.21 19.63
CA SER A 239 23.29 0.03 19.36
C SER A 239 22.42 -0.69 20.39
N LYS A 240 21.16 -0.28 20.50
CA LYS A 240 20.20 -1.10 21.25
C LYS A 240 20.05 -2.46 20.57
N ILE A 241 19.80 -3.50 21.37
CA ILE A 241 19.62 -4.89 20.88
C ILE A 241 18.52 -5.01 19.82
N ASN A 242 17.55 -4.10 19.84
CA ASN A 242 16.39 -4.07 18.96
C ASN A 242 16.45 -3.01 17.86
N GLN A 243 17.62 -2.43 17.60
CA GLN A 243 17.87 -1.58 16.44
C GLN A 243 18.53 -2.39 15.33
N LEU A 244 17.98 -2.27 14.12
CA LEU A 244 18.49 -2.92 12.92
C LEU A 244 19.63 -2.08 12.34
N GLN A 245 20.69 -2.72 11.90
CA GLN A 245 21.77 -2.13 11.12
C GLN A 245 21.69 -2.69 9.70
N TRP A 246 21.71 -1.81 8.71
CA TRP A 246 22.04 -2.15 7.33
C TRP A 246 23.49 -1.74 7.07
N VAL A 247 24.33 -2.72 6.76
CA VAL A 247 25.73 -2.54 6.38
C VAL A 247 25.87 -2.79 4.88
N SER A 248 26.64 -1.95 4.19
CA SER A 248 27.06 -2.12 2.80
C SER A 248 28.56 -1.85 2.68
N ALA A 249 29.10 -2.00 1.47
CA ALA A 249 30.50 -1.68 1.20
C ALA A 249 30.82 -0.17 1.26
N GLU A 250 29.80 0.70 1.21
CA GLU A 250 29.96 2.16 1.22
C GLU A 250 29.71 2.78 2.60
N GLY A 251 29.14 2.02 3.53
CA GLY A 251 28.82 2.53 4.86
C GLY A 251 27.81 1.67 5.59
N SER A 252 27.24 2.21 6.66
CA SER A 252 26.14 1.56 7.36
C SER A 252 25.19 2.57 7.95
N VAL A 253 23.96 2.14 8.19
CA VAL A 253 22.95 2.95 8.87
C VAL A 253 22.18 2.10 9.86
N PHE A 254 21.87 2.68 11.02
CA PHE A 254 20.98 2.09 12.00
C PHE A 254 19.54 2.55 11.79
N SER A 255 18.59 1.70 12.15
CA SER A 255 17.20 2.08 12.19
C SER A 255 16.94 3.07 13.32
N LYS A 256 16.06 4.03 13.08
CA LYS A 256 15.42 4.81 14.14
C LYS A 256 14.35 3.99 14.82
N THR A 257 13.66 3.12 14.07
CA THR A 257 12.72 2.17 14.62
C THR A 257 13.43 1.21 15.58
N GLU A 258 12.88 1.10 16.79
CA GLU A 258 13.19 0.08 17.78
C GLU A 258 12.15 -1.04 17.63
N PHE A 259 12.61 -2.22 17.25
CA PHE A 259 11.74 -3.34 16.90
C PHE A 259 11.19 -3.99 18.17
N ALA A 260 9.89 -4.30 18.17
CA ALA A 260 9.27 -5.09 19.22
C ALA A 260 9.36 -6.58 18.89
N THR A 261 9.45 -7.41 19.93
CA THR A 261 9.21 -8.84 19.76
C THR A 261 7.74 -9.08 19.44
N LYS A 262 7.45 -10.26 18.89
CA LYS A 262 6.11 -10.74 18.58
C LYS A 262 5.31 -9.85 17.60
N THR A 263 6.01 -9.10 16.76
CA THR A 263 5.42 -8.18 15.78
C THR A 263 6.08 -8.38 14.42
N TRP A 264 5.27 -8.40 13.35
CA TRP A 264 5.77 -8.43 11.98
C TRP A 264 6.22 -7.04 11.53
N TYR A 265 7.41 -6.99 10.93
CA TYR A 265 7.92 -5.79 10.26
C TYR A 265 8.29 -6.13 8.82
N THR A 266 8.00 -5.21 7.90
CA THR A 266 8.55 -5.24 6.54
C THR A 266 9.69 -4.24 6.48
N ILE A 267 10.87 -4.71 6.11
CA ILE A 267 12.07 -3.88 5.92
C ILE A 267 12.32 -3.78 4.42
N SER A 268 12.48 -2.56 3.91
CA SER A 268 12.85 -2.31 2.51
C SER A 268 14.11 -1.44 2.47
N CYS A 269 15.16 -1.98 1.85
CA CYS A 269 16.48 -1.37 1.67
C CYS A 269 16.61 -0.90 0.22
N VAL A 270 16.46 0.39 -0.02
CA VAL A 270 16.48 1.02 -1.35
C VAL A 270 17.85 1.63 -1.60
N TYR A 271 18.48 1.27 -2.71
CA TYR A 271 19.69 1.90 -3.23
C TYR A 271 19.42 2.47 -4.62
N ASP A 272 19.54 3.79 -4.78
CA ASP A 272 19.22 4.49 -6.04
C ASP A 272 20.46 4.82 -6.90
N GLY A 273 21.63 4.31 -6.51
CA GLY A 273 22.93 4.62 -7.12
C GLY A 273 23.64 5.82 -6.49
N SER A 274 22.99 6.51 -5.55
CA SER A 274 23.56 7.68 -4.86
C SER A 274 23.21 7.73 -3.37
N THR A 275 22.10 7.12 -2.97
CA THR A 275 21.64 7.09 -1.58
C THR A 275 21.15 5.70 -1.20
N TYR A 276 21.31 5.38 0.09
CA TYR A 276 20.76 4.21 0.75
C TYR A 276 19.61 4.67 1.64
N LYS A 277 18.42 4.12 1.46
CA LYS A 277 17.22 4.46 2.24
C LYS A 277 16.58 3.19 2.78
N MET A 278 16.46 3.12 4.10
CA MET A 278 15.76 2.06 4.79
C MET A 278 14.35 2.52 5.13
N TYR A 279 13.38 1.66 4.82
CA TYR A 279 11.98 1.83 5.16
C TYR A 279 11.56 0.70 6.09
N VAL A 280 10.75 1.03 7.10
CA VAL A 280 10.13 0.06 8.00
C VAL A 280 8.62 0.24 7.93
N ASN A 281 7.91 -0.85 7.61
CA ASN A 281 6.45 -0.86 7.40
C ASN A 281 5.96 0.23 6.44
N GLY A 282 6.66 0.40 5.31
CA GLY A 282 6.31 1.37 4.27
C GLY A 282 6.75 2.81 4.53
N LYS A 283 7.29 3.11 5.73
CA LYS A 283 7.68 4.45 6.12
C LYS A 283 9.20 4.60 6.09
N PHE A 284 9.67 5.74 5.57
CA PHE A 284 11.09 6.07 5.61
C PHE A 284 11.57 6.12 7.07
N ASP A 285 12.68 5.45 7.36
CA ASP A 285 13.21 5.32 8.71
C ASP A 285 14.59 5.99 8.84
N SER A 286 15.53 5.59 7.99
CA SER A 286 16.89 6.12 7.99
C SER A 286 17.58 5.98 6.63
N GLY A 287 18.71 6.66 6.45
CA GLY A 287 19.47 6.60 5.21
C GLY A 287 20.80 7.32 5.30
N PHE A 288 21.62 7.14 4.27
CA PHE A 288 22.92 7.80 4.10
C PHE A 288 23.28 7.92 2.62
N ASP A 289 24.22 8.81 2.32
CA ASP A 289 24.72 9.01 0.97
C ASP A 289 25.77 7.94 0.60
N GLY A 290 25.71 7.46 -0.63
CA GLY A 290 26.68 6.57 -1.24
C GLY A 290 27.51 7.27 -2.32
N ALA A 291 28.44 6.54 -2.92
CA ALA A 291 29.35 7.02 -3.96
C ALA A 291 29.17 6.28 -5.29
N GLY A 292 28.02 5.63 -5.51
CA GLY A 292 27.72 4.97 -6.79
C GLY A 292 28.35 3.59 -6.98
N LYS A 293 28.54 2.82 -5.90
CA LYS A 293 29.03 1.45 -5.99
C LYS A 293 28.14 0.55 -6.86
N VAL A 294 28.81 -0.25 -7.70
CA VAL A 294 28.20 -1.31 -8.49
C VAL A 294 28.26 -2.62 -7.71
N TYR A 295 27.11 -3.29 -7.58
CA TYR A 295 26.97 -4.56 -6.85
C TYR A 295 26.69 -5.74 -7.79
N GLN A 296 26.67 -6.93 -7.19
CA GLN A 296 26.19 -8.16 -7.79
C GLN A 296 25.18 -8.80 -6.84
N LEU A 297 24.10 -9.39 -7.37
CA LEU A 297 23.29 -10.38 -6.66
C LEU A 297 23.75 -11.77 -7.09
N GLY A 298 24.75 -12.31 -6.38
CA GLY A 298 25.29 -13.65 -6.61
C GLY A 298 24.76 -14.70 -5.62
N ALA A 299 24.45 -14.29 -4.40
CA ALA A 299 23.87 -15.13 -3.38
C ALA A 299 22.93 -14.35 -2.45
N LEU A 300 22.06 -15.11 -1.78
CA LEU A 300 21.34 -14.68 -0.58
C LEU A 300 21.73 -15.57 0.59
N GLU A 301 21.89 -15.01 1.77
CA GLU A 301 22.02 -15.73 3.02
C GLU A 301 20.89 -15.33 3.97
N ILE A 302 20.35 -16.32 4.66
CA ILE A 302 19.34 -16.16 5.71
C ILE A 302 19.95 -16.70 7.01
N GLY A 303 19.98 -15.88 8.06
CA GLY A 303 20.63 -16.21 9.33
C GLY A 303 22.15 -15.94 9.34
N MET A 304 22.89 -16.70 10.16
CA MET A 304 24.35 -16.58 10.34
C MET A 304 25.06 -17.85 9.90
N SER A 305 25.84 -17.81 8.82
CA SER A 305 26.53 -19.01 8.31
C SER A 305 27.99 -19.19 8.75
N TYR A 306 28.61 -18.13 9.28
CA TYR A 306 30.03 -18.14 9.60
C TYR A 306 30.34 -19.11 10.75
N SER A 307 31.37 -19.92 10.54
CA SER A 307 31.80 -20.95 11.48
C SER A 307 32.07 -20.38 12.87
N GLY A 308 31.41 -20.96 13.89
CA GLY A 308 31.58 -20.58 15.29
C GLY A 308 30.59 -19.52 15.79
N TYR A 309 29.86 -18.84 14.90
CA TYR A 309 28.86 -17.84 15.30
C TYR A 309 27.42 -18.28 15.12
N GLN A 310 27.16 -19.45 14.55
CA GLN A 310 25.80 -19.85 14.20
C GLN A 310 24.89 -19.99 15.43
N THR A 311 25.46 -20.34 16.58
CA THR A 311 24.74 -20.27 17.86
C THR A 311 24.67 -18.86 18.42
N ALA A 312 25.78 -18.12 18.39
CA ALA A 312 25.96 -16.87 19.12
C ALA A 312 25.40 -15.63 18.43
N GLN A 313 25.09 -15.70 17.12
CA GLN A 313 24.56 -14.58 16.34
C GLN A 313 23.33 -14.95 15.50
N ARG A 314 22.66 -16.08 15.83
CA ARG A 314 21.42 -16.47 15.13
C ARG A 314 20.32 -15.45 15.34
N PHE A 315 19.48 -15.31 14.33
CA PHE A 315 18.22 -14.59 14.46
C PHE A 315 17.17 -15.50 15.12
N LEU A 316 16.66 -15.10 16.28
CA LEU A 316 15.56 -15.79 16.96
C LEU A 316 14.23 -15.26 16.44
N GLY A 317 13.77 -15.79 15.32
CA GLY A 317 12.55 -15.31 14.70
C GLY A 317 12.16 -16.03 13.43
N ARG A 318 11.25 -15.39 12.71
CA ARG A 318 10.65 -15.90 11.48
C ARG A 318 10.83 -14.91 10.35
N VAL A 319 10.81 -15.40 9.12
CA VAL A 319 10.91 -14.57 7.91
C VAL A 319 9.83 -14.91 6.90
N ALA A 320 9.48 -13.92 6.08
CA ALA A 320 8.55 -14.03 4.97
C ALA A 320 8.87 -13.00 3.87
N GLU A 321 8.24 -13.13 2.70
CA GLU A 321 8.16 -12.07 1.69
C GLU A 321 9.50 -11.45 1.27
N ILE A 322 10.53 -12.28 1.07
CA ILE A 322 11.84 -11.84 0.61
C ILE A 322 11.78 -11.46 -0.86
N ARG A 323 12.23 -10.27 -1.21
CA ARG A 323 12.21 -9.74 -2.58
C ARG A 323 13.50 -9.04 -2.94
N PHE A 324 13.89 -9.17 -4.20
CA PHE A 324 14.95 -8.36 -4.78
C PHE A 324 14.45 -7.71 -6.07
N TRP A 325 14.69 -6.41 -6.18
CA TRP A 325 14.38 -5.59 -7.34
C TRP A 325 15.68 -5.00 -7.91
N ASP A 326 15.81 -4.94 -9.24
CA ASP A 326 16.94 -4.28 -9.92
C ASP A 326 16.78 -2.76 -10.07
N ARG A 327 15.82 -2.20 -9.35
CA ARG A 327 15.48 -0.77 -9.38
C ARG A 327 15.10 -0.26 -7.99
N PRO A 328 15.21 1.05 -7.76
CA PRO A 328 14.65 1.65 -6.55
C PRO A 328 13.12 1.65 -6.64
N LEU A 329 12.47 1.18 -5.58
CA LEU A 329 11.02 1.35 -5.39
C LEU A 329 10.71 2.75 -4.84
N SER A 330 9.60 3.32 -5.28
CA SER A 330 9.05 4.55 -4.70
C SER A 330 8.41 4.29 -3.33
N PRO A 331 8.27 5.30 -2.45
CA PRO A 331 7.57 5.14 -1.17
C PRO A 331 6.16 4.55 -1.31
N THR A 332 5.43 4.92 -2.37
CA THR A 332 4.10 4.37 -2.65
C THR A 332 4.17 2.88 -2.98
N GLU A 333 5.09 2.46 -3.85
CA GLU A 333 5.27 1.03 -4.18
C GLU A 333 5.66 0.21 -2.94
N ILE A 334 6.51 0.74 -2.07
CA ILE A 334 6.91 0.09 -0.82
C ILE A 334 5.69 -0.05 0.12
N GLN A 335 4.90 1.01 0.26
CA GLN A 335 3.72 1.01 1.13
C GLN A 335 2.62 0.07 0.62
N GLU A 336 2.38 0.02 -0.69
CA GLU A 336 1.41 -0.87 -1.32
C GLU A 336 1.88 -2.33 -1.35
N GLY A 337 3.19 -2.55 -1.44
CA GLY A 337 3.83 -3.86 -1.48
C GLY A 337 4.02 -4.54 -0.11
N ILE A 338 3.52 -3.96 0.99
CA ILE A 338 3.67 -4.55 2.34
C ILE A 338 3.06 -5.95 2.39
N CYS A 339 1.90 -6.19 1.78
CA CYS A 339 1.23 -7.49 1.85
C CYS A 339 1.58 -8.47 0.73
N GLY A 340 2.57 -8.11 -0.09
CA GLY A 340 2.99 -8.86 -1.26
C GLY A 340 2.90 -8.01 -2.51
N VAL A 341 3.44 -8.52 -3.60
CA VAL A 341 3.51 -7.82 -4.90
C VAL A 341 3.07 -8.74 -6.02
N ASP A 342 2.65 -8.13 -7.12
CA ASP A 342 2.42 -8.87 -8.35
C ASP A 342 3.75 -9.47 -8.84
N VAL A 343 3.78 -10.78 -9.07
CA VAL A 343 4.96 -11.49 -9.57
C VAL A 343 5.40 -11.01 -10.95
N ALA A 344 4.50 -10.36 -11.70
CA ALA A 344 4.78 -9.76 -13.01
C ALA A 344 5.24 -8.30 -12.91
N ALA A 345 5.46 -7.75 -11.71
CA ALA A 345 5.90 -6.38 -11.54
C ALA A 345 7.28 -6.14 -12.17
N SER A 346 7.40 -5.05 -12.94
CA SER A 346 8.66 -4.70 -13.61
C SER A 346 9.80 -4.49 -12.62
N GLY A 347 10.96 -5.04 -12.96
CA GLY A 347 12.19 -5.00 -12.16
C GLY A 347 12.24 -5.98 -11.00
N LEU A 348 11.26 -6.88 -10.82
CA LEU A 348 11.29 -7.93 -9.81
C LEU A 348 12.19 -9.08 -10.27
N VAL A 349 13.34 -9.25 -9.61
CA VAL A 349 14.39 -10.21 -9.99
C VAL A 349 14.20 -11.56 -9.32
N GLY A 350 13.74 -11.54 -8.07
CA GLY A 350 13.48 -12.73 -7.26
C GLY A 350 12.45 -12.42 -6.19
N TYR A 351 11.55 -13.37 -5.95
CA TYR A 351 10.52 -13.24 -4.93
C TYR A 351 10.26 -14.58 -4.26
N TRP A 352 10.66 -14.68 -3.00
CA TRP A 352 10.43 -15.86 -2.17
C TRP A 352 9.45 -15.48 -1.08
N LYS A 353 8.21 -15.97 -1.21
CA LYS A 353 7.17 -15.73 -0.20
C LYS A 353 7.53 -16.32 1.15
N MET A 354 8.31 -17.41 1.15
CA MET A 354 8.63 -18.21 2.33
C MET A 354 7.34 -18.58 3.08
N ASN A 355 6.38 -19.12 2.35
CA ASN A 355 5.04 -19.46 2.85
C ASN A 355 4.55 -20.83 2.36
N GLU A 356 5.45 -21.67 1.84
CA GLU A 356 5.15 -22.99 1.30
C GLU A 356 4.48 -23.89 2.34
N GLY A 357 4.92 -23.79 3.61
CA GLY A 357 4.28 -24.46 4.73
C GLY A 357 4.68 -25.91 4.95
N GLU A 358 5.46 -26.47 4.04
CA GLU A 358 6.09 -27.78 4.15
C GLU A 358 7.33 -27.84 3.24
N GLY A 359 8.14 -28.88 3.43
CA GLY A 359 9.34 -29.08 2.63
C GLY A 359 10.42 -28.03 2.89
N ASN A 360 11.48 -28.12 2.08
CA ASN A 360 12.73 -27.40 2.25
C ASN A 360 13.12 -26.58 1.01
N THR A 361 12.22 -26.41 0.04
CA THR A 361 12.45 -25.57 -1.13
C THR A 361 11.63 -24.30 -1.00
N PHE A 362 12.28 -23.14 -1.08
CA PHE A 362 11.64 -21.84 -1.15
C PHE A 362 11.61 -21.40 -2.61
N PHE A 363 10.41 -21.29 -3.16
CA PHE A 363 10.24 -21.10 -4.60
C PHE A 363 10.37 -19.62 -4.98
N ASP A 364 11.14 -19.36 -6.04
CA ASP A 364 11.16 -18.07 -6.70
C ASP A 364 9.89 -17.89 -7.54
N ARG A 365 9.01 -17.01 -7.08
CA ARG A 365 7.69 -16.76 -7.68
C ARG A 365 7.76 -15.95 -8.97
N THR A 366 8.92 -15.40 -9.33
CA THR A 366 9.12 -14.70 -10.60
C THR A 366 9.28 -15.65 -11.79
N GLY A 367 9.62 -16.92 -11.53
CA GLY A 367 9.96 -17.89 -12.57
C GLY A 367 11.39 -17.77 -13.09
N ASN A 368 12.24 -16.91 -12.50
CA ASN A 368 13.63 -16.73 -12.92
C ASN A 368 14.58 -17.85 -12.45
N GLY A 369 14.05 -18.93 -11.87
CA GLY A 369 14.82 -20.12 -11.52
C GLY A 369 15.71 -19.95 -10.28
N ARG A 370 15.48 -18.95 -9.43
CA ARG A 370 16.29 -18.71 -8.22
C ARG A 370 15.76 -19.43 -6.98
N ASN A 371 15.23 -20.65 -7.14
CA ASN A 371 14.74 -21.43 -6.00
C ASN A 371 15.87 -21.64 -4.97
N MET A 372 15.53 -21.53 -3.69
CA MET A 372 16.47 -21.76 -2.59
C MET A 372 16.16 -23.11 -1.96
N VAL A 373 17.11 -24.04 -1.96
CA VAL A 373 16.93 -25.36 -1.35
C VAL A 373 17.69 -25.43 -0.04
N TRP A 374 16.95 -25.58 1.05
CA TRP A 374 17.48 -25.77 2.39
C TRP A 374 17.90 -27.23 2.59
N PRO A 375 19.17 -27.54 2.94
CA PRO A 375 19.65 -28.92 3.01
C PRO A 375 19.15 -29.74 4.22
N LYS A 376 18.42 -29.12 5.16
CA LYS A 376 17.92 -29.79 6.38
C LYS A 376 16.39 -29.66 6.49
N SER A 377 15.83 -30.07 7.63
CA SER A 377 14.41 -29.84 7.93
C SER A 377 14.13 -28.36 8.20
N THR A 378 12.95 -27.90 7.81
CA THR A 378 12.41 -26.56 8.08
C THR A 378 11.34 -26.63 9.17
N ILE A 379 11.06 -25.50 9.81
CA ILE A 379 9.94 -25.35 10.74
C ILE A 379 9.01 -24.28 10.19
N TRP A 380 7.79 -24.69 9.85
CA TRP A 380 6.76 -23.81 9.31
C TRP A 380 5.77 -23.41 10.40
N ASN A 381 5.34 -22.15 10.39
CA ASN A 381 4.35 -21.60 11.31
C ASN A 381 3.14 -21.09 10.55
N SER A 382 1.96 -21.40 11.09
CA SER A 382 0.67 -20.86 10.67
C SER A 382 -0.09 -20.47 11.93
N ASP A 383 0.07 -19.23 12.38
CA ASP A 383 -0.62 -18.71 13.56
C ASP A 383 -1.39 -17.44 13.26
N SER A 384 -2.19 -16.99 14.24
CA SER A 384 -3.07 -15.83 14.12
C SER A 384 -2.34 -14.51 13.89
N PHE A 385 -1.02 -14.45 14.07
CA PHE A 385 -0.21 -13.25 13.84
C PHE A 385 0.28 -13.14 12.40
N ASN A 386 0.26 -14.22 11.63
CA ASN A 386 0.64 -14.19 10.22
C ASN A 386 -0.48 -13.64 9.34
N LYS A 387 -0.80 -12.36 9.55
CA LYS A 387 -1.85 -11.64 8.84
C LYS A 387 -1.29 -10.38 8.21
N CYS A 388 -1.77 -10.03 7.04
CA CYS A 388 -1.47 -8.76 6.41
C CYS A 388 -2.74 -8.13 5.87
N ALA A 389 -3.04 -6.91 6.30
CA ALA A 389 -4.18 -6.15 5.81
C ALA A 389 -3.77 -5.37 4.56
N GLN A 390 -4.31 -5.77 3.41
CA GLN A 390 -4.12 -5.14 2.11
C GLN A 390 -5.23 -4.12 1.83
#